data_AF-A0A5I9DFP4-F1
#
_entry.id   AF-A0A5I9DFP4-F1
#
_cell.length_a   1.000
_cell.length_b   1.000
_cell.length_c   1.000
_cell.angle_alpha   90.00
_cell.angle_beta   90.00
_cell.angle_gamma   90.00
#
_symmetry.space_group_name_H-M   'P 1'
#
loop_
_entity.id
_entity.type
_entity.pdbx_description
1 polymer ?
#
loop_
_entity_poly.entity_id
_entity_poly.type
_entity_poly.pdbx_seq_one_letter_code
_entity_poly.pdbx_strand_id
1 'polypeptide(L)'
;MIKNIQAVEYLISGAGGIDPDTEIDDDTYDECYDELSSVLQNAYTQSETFRRLMNYAYEKELHDVEQRWLSGAGEAFETTVAQEHFKLSEGRKVICLNLDDSDDSYTEHYESNEGRQLFDTKRSFIHEVVHALTHLQDKEENHPGGPVVEYTNIILKEMGHPSPPRMVYIFNK
;
A
#
# COMPACT_ATOMS: atom_id res chain seq x y z
N MET A 1 -15.77 -7.80 -13.15
CA MET A 1 -15.96 -6.33 -13.07
C MET A 1 -16.58 -5.99 -11.73
N ILE A 2 -15.80 -5.35 -10.85
CA ILE A 2 -16.25 -4.90 -9.52
C ILE A 2 -17.38 -3.87 -9.72
N LYS A 3 -18.53 -4.10 -9.07
CA LYS A 3 -19.80 -3.42 -9.39
C LYS A 3 -20.12 -2.17 -8.57
N ASN A 4 -19.32 -1.81 -7.56
CA ASN A 4 -19.45 -0.55 -6.83
C ASN A 4 -18.18 -0.28 -5.99
N ILE A 5 -18.04 0.97 -5.54
CA ILE A 5 -16.81 1.65 -5.13
C ILE A 5 -16.34 1.26 -3.70
N GLN A 6 -16.29 -0.03 -3.39
CA GLN A 6 -15.83 -0.54 -2.10
C GLN A 6 -14.56 -1.37 -2.28
N ALA A 7 -13.57 -0.81 -2.98
CA ALA A 7 -12.29 -1.49 -3.20
C ALA A 7 -11.61 -1.89 -1.88
N VAL A 8 -11.78 -1.07 -0.84
CA VAL A 8 -11.28 -1.34 0.51
C VAL A 8 -11.95 -2.57 1.15
N GLU A 9 -13.26 -2.76 0.98
CA GLU A 9 -13.97 -3.91 1.55
C GLU A 9 -13.52 -5.22 0.90
N TYR A 10 -13.14 -5.19 -0.38
CA TYR A 10 -12.57 -6.35 -1.03
C TYR A 10 -11.12 -6.61 -0.60
N LEU A 11 -10.38 -5.57 -0.22
CA LEU A 11 -8.98 -5.72 0.16
C LEU A 11 -8.82 -6.14 1.63
N ILE A 12 -9.58 -5.52 2.54
CA ILE A 12 -9.42 -5.63 4.00
C ILE A 12 -10.54 -6.47 4.60
N SER A 13 -10.20 -7.46 5.44
CA SER A 13 -11.16 -8.27 6.20
C SER A 13 -11.43 -7.72 7.61
N GLY A 14 -10.47 -7.02 8.21
CA GLY A 14 -10.57 -6.49 9.56
C GLY A 14 -9.23 -5.98 10.09
N ALA A 15 -9.20 -5.59 11.37
CA ALA A 15 -8.00 -5.16 12.06
C ALA A 15 -7.07 -6.34 12.42
N GLY A 16 -5.76 -6.12 12.36
CA GLY A 16 -4.76 -7.06 12.86
C GLY A 16 -3.35 -6.67 12.43
N GLY A 17 -2.44 -6.54 13.39
CA GLY A 17 -1.04 -6.19 13.18
C GLY A 17 -0.18 -7.31 12.61
N ILE A 18 1.09 -7.01 12.28
CA ILE A 18 2.06 -8.04 11.85
C ILE A 18 2.28 -9.05 12.97
N ASP A 19 2.53 -8.59 14.20
CA ASP A 19 2.57 -9.47 15.37
C ASP A 19 1.12 -9.84 15.77
N PRO A 20 0.74 -11.13 15.84
CA PRO A 20 -0.62 -11.53 16.21
C PRO A 20 -1.04 -11.10 17.61
N ASP A 21 -0.08 -10.87 18.50
CA ASP A 21 -0.32 -10.45 19.87
C ASP A 21 -0.51 -8.93 20.00
N THR A 22 -0.24 -8.16 18.93
CA THR A 22 -0.50 -6.72 18.89
C THR A 22 -1.98 -6.45 18.63
N GLU A 23 -2.64 -5.86 19.62
CA GLU A 23 -3.98 -5.31 19.46
C GLU A 23 -3.92 -3.98 18.70
N ILE A 24 -4.77 -3.83 17.69
CA ILE A 24 -4.95 -2.59 16.95
C ILE A 24 -6.08 -1.80 17.62
N ASP A 25 -5.81 -0.53 17.91
CA ASP A 25 -6.79 0.39 18.48
C ASP A 25 -7.93 0.68 17.47
N ASP A 26 -9.18 0.56 17.92
CA ASP A 26 -10.37 0.68 17.06
C ASP A 26 -10.48 2.08 16.42
N ASP A 27 -10.17 3.14 17.17
CA ASP A 27 -10.22 4.52 16.67
C ASP A 27 -9.14 4.72 15.58
N THR A 28 -7.93 4.21 15.81
CA THR A 28 -6.82 4.24 14.85
C THR A 28 -7.15 3.42 13.59
N TYR A 29 -7.79 2.26 13.75
CA TYR A 29 -8.24 1.43 12.64
C TYR A 29 -9.27 2.16 11.77
N ASP A 30 -10.31 2.74 12.38
CA ASP A 30 -11.38 3.44 11.67
C ASP A 30 -10.83 4.64 10.88
N GLU A 31 -9.94 5.44 11.48
CA GLU A 31 -9.30 6.59 10.80
C GLU A 31 -8.45 6.15 9.60
N CYS A 32 -7.60 5.13 9.78
CA CYS A 32 -6.78 4.59 8.68
C CYS A 32 -7.64 3.95 7.59
N TYR A 33 -8.72 3.25 7.97
CA TYR A 33 -9.64 2.59 7.05
C TYR A 33 -10.37 3.61 6.18
N ASP A 34 -10.85 4.71 6.76
CA ASP A 34 -11.55 5.77 6.04
C ASP A 34 -10.63 6.47 5.02
N GLU A 35 -9.39 6.79 5.41
CA GLU A 35 -8.41 7.37 4.47
C GLU A 35 -8.06 6.38 3.36
N LEU A 36 -7.82 5.10 3.69
CA LEU A 36 -7.56 4.07 2.69
C LEU A 36 -8.75 3.92 1.73
N SER A 37 -9.97 3.89 2.24
CA SER A 37 -11.20 3.83 1.46
C SER A 37 -11.27 4.96 0.43
N SER A 38 -11.00 6.20 0.88
CA SER A 38 -10.94 7.39 0.02
C SER A 38 -9.85 7.27 -1.05
N VAL A 39 -8.63 6.85 -0.67
CA VAL A 39 -7.51 6.68 -1.61
C VAL A 39 -7.84 5.62 -2.67
N LEU A 40 -8.35 4.46 -2.28
CA LEU A 40 -8.68 3.37 -3.21
C LEU A 40 -9.87 3.70 -4.11
N GLN A 41 -10.88 4.39 -3.60
CA GLN A 41 -12.00 4.92 -4.39
C GLN A 41 -11.49 5.86 -5.48
N ASN A 42 -10.60 6.78 -5.13
CA ASN A 42 -10.01 7.73 -6.07
C ASN A 42 -9.13 7.02 -7.11
N ALA A 43 -8.27 6.08 -6.67
CA ALA A 43 -7.40 5.31 -7.55
C ALA A 43 -8.20 4.45 -8.53
N TYR A 44 -9.21 3.73 -8.07
CA TYR A 44 -10.05 2.90 -8.92
C TYR A 44 -10.87 3.72 -9.92
N THR A 45 -11.27 4.94 -9.57
CA THR A 45 -12.02 5.83 -10.48
C THR A 45 -11.11 6.43 -11.55
N GLN A 46 -9.90 6.85 -11.18
CA GLN A 46 -9.05 7.69 -12.04
C GLN A 46 -7.95 6.90 -12.76
N SER A 47 -7.47 5.79 -12.20
CA SER A 47 -6.35 5.02 -12.75
C SER A 47 -6.79 3.71 -13.40
N GLU A 48 -6.58 3.59 -14.71
CA GLU A 48 -6.75 2.33 -15.45
C GLU A 48 -5.76 1.27 -14.97
N THR A 49 -4.54 1.69 -14.67
CA THR A 49 -3.50 0.81 -14.15
C THR A 49 -3.92 0.20 -12.82
N PHE A 50 -4.40 1.01 -11.87
CA PHE A 50 -4.92 0.52 -10.60
C PHE A 50 -6.11 -0.43 -10.80
N ARG A 51 -7.07 -0.07 -11.67
CA ARG A 51 -8.20 -0.96 -11.98
C ARG A 51 -7.76 -2.32 -12.48
N ARG A 52 -6.71 -2.41 -13.31
CA ARG A 52 -6.20 -3.69 -13.80
C ARG A 52 -5.65 -4.56 -12.66
N LEU A 53 -4.85 -3.97 -11.77
CA LEU A 53 -4.29 -4.69 -10.61
C LEU A 53 -5.41 -5.16 -9.68
N MET A 54 -6.33 -4.26 -9.31
CA MET A 54 -7.43 -4.57 -8.38
C MET A 54 -8.37 -5.63 -8.95
N ASN A 55 -8.78 -5.53 -10.22
CA ASN A 55 -9.66 -6.53 -10.82
C ASN A 55 -8.98 -7.90 -10.94
N TYR A 56 -7.68 -7.93 -11.27
CA TYR A 56 -6.93 -9.18 -11.32
C TYR A 56 -6.82 -9.84 -9.94
N ALA A 57 -6.42 -9.07 -8.92
CA ALA A 57 -6.32 -9.56 -7.54
C ALA A 57 -7.68 -10.05 -7.00
N TYR A 58 -8.77 -9.35 -7.33
CA TYR A 58 -10.12 -9.79 -6.99
C TYR A 58 -10.48 -11.14 -7.59
N GLU A 59 -10.26 -11.32 -8.89
CA GLU A 59 -10.56 -12.59 -9.58
C GLU A 59 -9.69 -13.75 -9.08
N LYS A 60 -8.48 -13.47 -8.58
CA LYS A 60 -7.56 -14.50 -8.08
C LYS A 60 -7.78 -14.87 -6.62
N GLU A 61 -7.95 -13.88 -5.76
CA GLU A 61 -7.89 -14.07 -4.30
C GLU A 61 -9.01 -13.32 -3.58
N LEU A 62 -9.14 -12.00 -3.80
CA LEU A 62 -9.91 -11.12 -2.90
C LEU A 62 -11.45 -11.31 -2.97
N HIS A 63 -11.95 -12.08 -3.94
CA HIS A 63 -13.35 -12.51 -3.96
C HIS A 63 -13.69 -13.47 -2.82
N ASP A 64 -12.70 -14.20 -2.30
CA ASP A 64 -12.79 -15.01 -1.09
C ASP A 64 -12.43 -14.13 0.13
N VAL A 65 -13.34 -14.03 1.10
CA VAL A 65 -13.18 -13.20 2.30
C VAL A 65 -11.99 -13.67 3.14
N GLU A 66 -11.73 -14.97 3.18
CA GLU A 66 -10.62 -15.56 3.96
C GLU A 66 -9.25 -15.30 3.32
N GLN A 67 -9.20 -14.82 2.07
CA GLN A 67 -7.96 -14.50 1.36
C GLN A 67 -7.60 -13.01 1.38
N ARG A 68 -8.46 -12.18 1.99
CA ARG A 68 -8.26 -10.74 2.16
C ARG A 68 -7.17 -10.46 3.19
N TRP A 69 -6.73 -9.21 3.22
CA TRP A 69 -5.67 -8.74 4.08
C TRP A 69 -6.23 -8.21 5.41
N LEU A 70 -5.49 -8.38 6.49
CA LEU A 70 -5.71 -7.65 7.74
C LEU A 70 -5.07 -6.25 7.63
N SER A 71 -5.62 -5.28 8.35
CA SER A 71 -5.04 -3.94 8.47
C SER A 71 -4.31 -3.78 9.80
N GLY A 72 -2.99 -3.61 9.74
CA GLY A 72 -2.15 -3.20 10.87
C GLY A 72 -2.14 -1.68 10.98
N ALA A 73 -3.29 -1.08 11.30
CA ALA A 73 -3.41 0.38 11.40
C ALA A 73 -2.56 0.93 12.56
N GLY A 74 -1.84 2.02 12.32
CA GLY A 74 -0.91 2.64 13.27
C GLY A 74 0.46 1.96 13.36
N GLU A 75 0.66 0.82 12.69
CA GLU A 75 1.99 0.22 12.55
C GLU A 75 2.79 0.90 11.43
N ALA A 76 4.12 0.71 11.44
CA ALA A 76 4.99 1.20 10.37
C ALA A 76 4.57 0.61 9.00
N PHE A 77 4.71 1.39 7.92
CA PHE A 77 4.35 0.96 6.58
C PHE A 77 5.09 -0.32 6.17
N GLU A 78 4.33 -1.39 5.95
CA GLU A 78 4.86 -2.68 5.52
C GLU A 78 3.73 -3.60 5.02
N THR A 79 4.04 -4.44 4.03
CA THR A 79 3.10 -5.47 3.53
C THR A 79 3.76 -6.84 3.55
N THR A 80 3.05 -7.86 4.03
CA THR A 80 3.58 -9.23 4.16
C THR A 80 3.63 -9.97 2.82
N VAL A 81 4.59 -9.61 1.95
CA VAL A 81 4.84 -10.28 0.66
C VAL A 81 6.11 -11.14 0.64
N ALA A 82 7.07 -10.86 1.54
CA ALA A 82 8.31 -11.62 1.65
C ALA A 82 8.18 -12.82 2.59
N GLN A 83 8.98 -13.86 2.36
CA GLN A 83 8.95 -15.08 3.20
C GLN A 83 9.34 -14.80 4.66
N GLU A 84 10.21 -13.81 4.91
CA GLU A 84 10.50 -13.35 6.27
C GLU A 84 9.28 -12.74 6.97
N HIS A 85 8.46 -11.96 6.26
CA HIS A 85 7.28 -11.32 6.84
C HIS A 85 6.25 -12.37 7.27
N PHE A 86 6.05 -13.42 6.48
CA PHE A 86 5.14 -14.52 6.84
C PHE A 86 5.58 -15.29 8.10
N LYS A 87 6.86 -15.27 8.47
CA LYS A 87 7.28 -15.89 9.74
C LYS A 87 6.88 -15.04 10.94
N LEU A 88 6.98 -13.72 10.80
CA LEU A 88 6.60 -12.77 11.84
C LEU A 88 5.08 -12.72 12.01
N SER A 89 4.33 -12.81 10.91
CA SER A 89 2.87 -12.76 10.92
C SER A 89 2.16 -14.08 11.15
N GLU A 90 2.90 -15.15 11.44
CA GLU A 90 2.39 -16.53 11.51
C GLU A 90 1.60 -16.95 10.25
N GLY A 91 2.03 -16.46 9.09
CA GLY A 91 1.42 -16.75 7.80
C GLY A 91 0.22 -15.86 7.45
N ARG A 92 -0.14 -14.89 8.31
CA ARG A 92 -1.23 -13.94 8.03
C ARG A 92 -0.81 -12.91 6.99
N LYS A 93 -1.76 -12.54 6.13
CA LYS A 93 -1.63 -11.44 5.17
C LYS A 93 -1.98 -10.12 5.85
N VAL A 94 -1.00 -9.24 6.03
CA VAL A 94 -1.18 -7.95 6.71
C VAL A 94 -0.66 -6.81 5.83
N ILE A 95 -1.43 -5.72 5.76
CA ILE A 95 -1.03 -4.42 5.21
C ILE A 95 -1.00 -3.43 6.37
N CYS A 96 0.18 -2.91 6.70
CA CYS A 96 0.37 -1.93 7.75
C CYS A 96 0.41 -0.53 7.16
N LEU A 97 -0.39 0.37 7.73
CA LEU A 97 -0.57 1.74 7.30
C LEU A 97 -0.68 2.62 8.55
N ASN A 98 -0.17 3.84 8.48
CA ASN A 98 -0.35 4.82 9.55
C ASN A 98 -0.63 6.22 8.96
N LEU A 99 -1.12 7.11 9.83
CA LEU A 99 -1.37 8.52 9.52
C LEU A 99 -0.38 9.42 10.28
N ASP A 100 0.72 8.86 10.80
CA ASP A 100 1.70 9.52 11.65
C ASP A 100 2.65 10.45 10.89
N ASP A 101 2.15 11.16 9.89
CA ASP A 101 2.87 12.21 9.15
C ASP A 101 3.21 13.43 10.05
N SER A 102 2.88 13.39 11.35
CA SER A 102 2.98 14.52 12.30
C SER A 102 3.96 14.34 13.46
N ASP A 103 4.60 13.17 13.63
CA ASP A 103 5.59 12.98 14.69
C ASP A 103 7.02 13.28 14.18
N ASP A 104 7.49 14.48 14.55
CA ASP A 104 8.65 15.29 14.09
C ASP A 104 10.05 14.62 13.94
N SER A 105 10.22 13.29 14.04
CA SER A 105 11.56 12.69 14.11
C SER A 105 12.08 11.98 12.87
N TYR A 106 11.23 11.51 11.94
CA TYR A 106 11.70 10.79 10.74
C TYR A 106 10.78 10.97 9.53
N THR A 107 10.71 12.18 8.98
CA THR A 107 10.08 12.38 7.66
C THR A 107 10.86 11.59 6.59
N GLU A 108 10.24 10.55 6.05
CA GLU A 108 10.83 9.75 4.98
C GLU A 108 10.84 10.51 3.66
N HIS A 109 11.90 10.32 2.89
CA HIS A 109 12.09 10.98 1.60
C HIS A 109 12.30 9.98 0.48
N TYR A 110 11.97 10.38 -0.74
CA TYR A 110 12.33 9.66 -1.96
C TYR A 110 13.09 10.54 -2.95
N GLU A 111 13.88 9.92 -3.82
CA GLU A 111 14.60 10.60 -4.90
C GLU A 111 13.71 10.81 -6.12
N SER A 112 13.74 12.03 -6.65
CA SER A 112 13.07 12.41 -7.88
C SER A 112 13.99 13.23 -8.77
N ASN A 113 13.60 13.47 -10.02
CA ASN A 113 14.36 14.37 -10.91
C ASN A 113 14.35 15.85 -10.44
N GLU A 114 13.49 16.20 -9.49
CA GLU A 114 13.40 17.53 -8.88
C GLU A 114 14.10 17.60 -7.52
N GLY A 115 14.86 16.56 -7.17
CA GLY A 115 15.53 16.39 -5.88
C GLY A 115 14.70 15.59 -4.88
N ARG A 116 15.13 15.61 -3.61
CA ARG A 116 14.49 14.86 -2.52
C ARG A 116 13.09 15.38 -2.25
N GLN A 117 12.13 14.48 -2.20
CA GLN A 117 10.72 14.76 -1.92
C GLN A 117 10.29 14.02 -0.66
N LEU A 118 9.29 14.54 0.03
CA LEU A 118 8.64 13.85 1.13
C LEU A 118 7.67 12.79 0.60
N PHE A 119 7.57 11.66 1.29
CA PHE A 119 6.40 10.80 1.13
C PHE A 119 5.17 11.53 1.66
N ASP A 120 4.06 11.38 0.95
CA ASP A 120 2.74 11.74 1.44
C ASP A 120 1.92 10.47 1.67
N THR A 121 0.89 10.58 2.50
CA THR A 121 -0.01 9.48 2.86
C THR A 121 -0.49 8.71 1.63
N LYS A 122 -0.89 9.42 0.57
CA LYS A 122 -1.46 8.80 -0.63
C LYS A 122 -0.45 7.94 -1.38
N ARG A 123 0.80 8.42 -1.53
CA ARG A 123 1.89 7.65 -2.13
C ARG A 123 2.19 6.42 -1.29
N SER A 124 2.32 6.57 0.02
CA SER A 124 2.61 5.47 0.94
C SER A 124 1.51 4.40 0.88
N PHE A 125 0.24 4.81 0.90
CA PHE A 125 -0.90 3.89 0.84
C PHE A 125 -0.95 3.14 -0.50
N ILE A 126 -0.79 3.84 -1.63
CA ILE A 126 -0.76 3.18 -2.94
C ILE A 126 0.42 2.21 -3.04
N HIS A 127 1.58 2.53 -2.45
CA HIS A 127 2.75 1.67 -2.47
C HIS A 127 2.48 0.32 -1.81
N GLU A 128 2.00 0.33 -0.57
CA GLU A 128 1.65 -0.89 0.18
C GLU A 128 0.51 -1.67 -0.49
N VAL A 129 -0.48 -0.98 -1.03
CA VAL A 129 -1.57 -1.63 -1.76
C VAL A 129 -1.06 -2.31 -3.04
N VAL A 130 -0.09 -1.71 -3.74
CA VAL A 130 0.51 -2.36 -4.92
C VAL A 130 1.27 -3.63 -4.51
N HIS A 131 1.97 -3.66 -3.38
CA HIS A 131 2.51 -4.92 -2.84
C HIS A 131 1.40 -5.95 -2.67
N ALA A 132 0.32 -5.59 -1.96
CA ALA A 132 -0.77 -6.51 -1.64
C ALA A 132 -1.50 -7.06 -2.88
N LEU A 133 -1.67 -6.24 -3.92
CA LEU A 133 -2.37 -6.63 -5.14
C LEU A 133 -1.51 -7.47 -6.10
N THR A 134 -0.18 -7.37 -5.99
CA THR A 134 0.74 -7.99 -6.96
C THR A 134 1.60 -9.11 -6.38
N HIS A 135 1.74 -9.16 -5.05
CA HIS A 135 2.70 -10.01 -4.34
C HIS A 135 4.16 -9.79 -4.77
N LEU A 136 4.47 -8.65 -5.41
CA LEU A 136 5.82 -8.29 -5.82
C LEU A 136 6.54 -7.56 -4.68
N GLN A 137 7.86 -7.72 -4.63
CA GLN A 137 8.74 -6.92 -3.77
C GLN A 137 9.32 -5.74 -4.57
N ASP A 138 9.85 -4.73 -3.88
CA ASP A 138 10.51 -3.61 -4.55
C ASP A 138 11.79 -4.00 -5.27
N LYS A 139 12.55 -4.93 -4.68
CA LYS A 139 13.88 -5.23 -5.20
C LYS A 139 13.79 -6.03 -6.50
N GLU A 140 14.26 -5.44 -7.58
CA GLU A 140 14.41 -6.09 -8.88
C GLU A 140 15.85 -5.95 -9.38
N GLU A 141 16.43 -7.05 -9.86
CA GLU A 141 17.78 -7.05 -10.38
C GLU A 141 17.86 -6.16 -11.64
N ASN A 142 18.80 -5.23 -11.66
CA ASN A 142 19.02 -4.28 -12.77
C ASN A 142 17.88 -3.26 -13.00
N HIS A 143 16.94 -3.10 -12.07
CA HIS A 143 15.91 -2.06 -12.15
C HIS A 143 15.95 -1.12 -10.92
N PRO A 144 16.31 0.17 -11.07
CA PRO A 144 16.56 1.07 -9.94
C PRO A 144 15.33 1.37 -9.07
N GLY A 145 14.14 1.42 -9.67
CA GLY A 145 12.88 1.62 -8.94
C GLY A 145 12.22 0.31 -8.52
N GLY A 146 12.46 -0.78 -9.24
CA GLY A 146 11.65 -1.99 -9.18
C GLY A 146 10.17 -1.82 -9.54
N PRO A 147 9.40 -2.92 -9.55
CA PRO A 147 8.07 -2.95 -10.17
C PRO A 147 7.03 -2.18 -9.35
N VAL A 148 7.10 -2.24 -8.01
CA VAL A 148 6.10 -1.64 -7.12
C VAL A 148 6.17 -0.11 -7.19
N VAL A 149 7.38 0.45 -7.19
CA VAL A 149 7.59 1.89 -7.37
C VAL A 149 7.09 2.38 -8.72
N GLU A 150 7.36 1.63 -9.81
CA GLU A 150 6.90 2.03 -11.14
C GLU A 150 5.38 2.01 -11.25
N TYR A 151 4.71 0.97 -10.74
CA TYR A 151 3.25 0.96 -10.68
C TYR A 151 2.71 2.11 -9.84
N THR A 152 3.31 2.38 -8.68
CA THR A 152 2.94 3.50 -7.81
C THR A 152 3.04 4.84 -8.57
N ASN A 153 4.14 5.06 -9.29
CA ASN A 153 4.34 6.27 -10.09
C ASN A 153 3.26 6.44 -11.17
N ILE A 154 2.98 5.38 -11.92
CA ILE A 154 1.96 5.41 -12.99
C ILE A 154 0.57 5.70 -12.40
N ILE A 155 0.19 4.98 -11.34
CA ILE A 155 -1.10 5.13 -10.67
C ILE A 155 -1.27 6.57 -10.17
N LEU A 156 -0.28 7.11 -9.46
CA LEU A 156 -0.34 8.48 -8.95
C LEU A 156 -0.43 9.51 -10.09
N LYS A 157 0.27 9.32 -11.21
CA LYS A 157 0.15 10.21 -12.37
C LYS A 157 -1.21 10.13 -13.06
N GLU A 158 -1.79 8.94 -13.19
CA GLU A 158 -3.15 8.78 -13.71
C GLU A 158 -4.20 9.42 -12.79
N MET A 159 -3.95 9.45 -11.47
CA MET A 159 -4.76 10.17 -10.48
C MET A 159 -4.53 11.70 -10.46
N GLY A 160 -3.68 12.23 -11.35
CA GLY A 160 -3.35 13.66 -11.39
C GLY A 160 -2.50 14.15 -10.22
N HIS A 161 -1.80 13.25 -9.53
CA HIS A 161 -0.98 13.61 -8.37
C HIS A 161 0.20 14.52 -8.76
N PRO A 162 0.40 15.67 -8.07
CA PRO A 162 1.41 16.64 -8.47
C PRO A 162 2.83 16.17 -8.19
N SER A 163 3.06 15.34 -7.17
CA SER A 163 4.41 14.94 -6.75
C SER A 163 5.19 14.26 -7.89
N PRO A 164 6.49 14.56 -8.05
CA PRO A 164 7.29 14.00 -9.14
C PRO A 164 7.49 12.49 -8.91
N PRO A 165 7.71 11.69 -9.97
CA PRO A 165 7.95 10.25 -9.85
C PRO A 165 9.16 9.93 -8.97
N ARG A 166 9.08 8.82 -8.23
CA ARG A 166 10.23 8.24 -7.50
C ARG A 166 11.12 7.50 -8.48
N MET A 167 12.39 7.89 -8.57
CA MET A 167 13.33 7.37 -9.58
C MET A 167 14.13 6.16 -9.11
N VAL A 168 14.37 6.05 -7.80
CA VAL A 168 15.10 4.93 -7.20
C VAL A 168 14.40 4.48 -5.93
N TYR A 169 14.43 3.17 -5.67
CA TYR A 169 13.92 2.61 -4.42
C TYR A 169 14.87 2.93 -3.27
N ILE A 170 16.16 2.61 -3.39
CA ILE A 170 17.17 2.89 -2.37
C ILE A 170 17.98 4.11 -2.77
N PHE A 171 18.22 5.03 -1.84
CA PHE A 171 19.23 6.07 -2.02
C PHE A 171 20.58 5.41 -2.26
N ASN A 172 21.21 5.68 -3.41
CA ASN A 172 22.64 5.40 -3.55
C ASN A 172 23.38 6.24 -2.50
N LYS A 173 23.81 5.61 -1.40
CA LYS A 173 24.71 6.21 -0.41
C LYS A 173 26.12 6.30 -0.96
#